data_AF-A0A917BD28-F1
#
_entry.id   AF-A0A917BD28-F1
#
_cell.length_a   1.000
_cell.length_b   1.000
_cell.length_c   1.000
_cell.angle_alpha   90.00
_cell.angle_beta   90.00
_cell.angle_gamma   90.00
#
_symmetry.space_group_name_H-M   'P 1'
#
loop_
_entity.id
_entity.type
_entity.pdbx_description
1 polymer ?
#
loop_
_entity_poly.entity_id
_entity_poly.type
_entity_poly.pdbx_seq_one_letter_code
_entity_poly.pdbx_strand_id
1 'polypeptide(L)'
;MFSYDADYVSQFRAYSIEPAMPLVAGPQAVGGALPRAFADAAPDRWGRNLIARRFRAERLAEGLPLRQLATPGDGWGTRVR
;
A
#
# COMPACT_ATOMS: atom_id res chain seq x y z
N MET A 1 -0.54 -8.37 -6.37
CA MET A 1 0.07 -8.41 -7.72
C MET A 1 0.84 -7.10 -7.89
N PHE A 2 2.07 -7.18 -8.36
CA PHE A 2 2.93 -6.03 -8.64
C PHE A 2 3.50 -6.20 -10.06
N SER A 3 3.87 -5.12 -10.73
CA SER A 3 4.57 -5.18 -12.03
C SER A 3 5.54 -4.03 -12.10
N TYR A 4 6.76 -4.30 -12.55
CA TYR A 4 7.61 -3.22 -13.03
C TYR A 4 7.08 -2.70 -14.37
N ASP A 5 7.33 -1.43 -14.62
CA ASP A 5 7.12 -0.84 -15.94
C ASP A 5 8.16 -1.40 -16.93
N ALA A 6 7.75 -1.63 -18.18
CA ALA A 6 8.63 -2.22 -19.19
C ALA A 6 9.82 -1.30 -19.52
N ASP A 7 9.58 0.02 -19.58
CA ASP A 7 10.62 1.00 -19.84
C ASP A 7 11.61 1.03 -18.68
N TYR A 8 11.13 0.88 -17.44
CA TYR A 8 12.00 0.77 -16.27
C TYR A 8 12.91 -0.46 -16.35
N VAL A 9 12.36 -1.65 -16.65
CA VAL A 9 13.16 -2.89 -16.73
C VAL A 9 14.21 -2.83 -17.84
N SER A 10 13.93 -2.11 -18.93
CA SER A 10 14.87 -1.95 -20.06
C SER A 10 16.08 -1.06 -19.77
N GLN A 11 16.04 -0.26 -18.69
CA GLN A 11 17.12 0.68 -18.38
C GLN A 11 18.35 -0.05 -17.85
N PHE A 12 19.53 0.33 -18.35
CA PHE A 12 20.81 -0.21 -17.89
C PHE A 12 21.04 -0.04 -16.37
N ARG A 13 20.43 0.99 -15.76
CA ARG A 13 20.56 1.30 -14.32
C ARG A 13 19.38 0.82 -13.48
N ALA A 14 18.48 0.02 -14.06
CA ALA A 14 17.34 -0.52 -13.34
C ALA A 14 17.78 -1.50 -12.25
N TYR A 15 17.00 -1.56 -11.17
CA TYR A 15 17.29 -2.41 -10.04
C TYR A 15 16.00 -2.95 -9.42
N SER A 16 16.11 -4.10 -8.75
CA SER A 16 15.00 -4.64 -7.97
C SER A 16 14.75 -3.78 -6.73
N ILE A 17 13.49 -3.41 -6.48
CA ILE A 17 13.08 -2.66 -5.27
C ILE A 17 13.44 -3.42 -4.00
N GLU A 18 13.32 -4.74 -4.02
CA GLU A 18 13.68 -5.65 -2.93
C GLU A 18 14.23 -6.94 -3.54
N PRO A 19 15.15 -7.67 -2.88
CA PRO A 19 15.67 -8.95 -3.38
C PRO A 19 14.60 -10.00 -3.74
N ALA A 20 13.44 -9.97 -3.07
CA ALA A 20 12.32 -10.87 -3.33
C ALA A 20 11.45 -10.47 -4.55
N MET A 21 11.74 -9.33 -5.19
CA MET A 21 11.00 -8.81 -6.35
C MET A 21 11.93 -8.71 -7.56
N PRO A 22 12.12 -9.82 -8.30
CA PRO A 22 13.03 -9.87 -9.43
C PRO A 22 12.63 -8.84 -10.49
N LEU A 23 13.64 -8.23 -11.11
CA LEU A 23 13.48 -7.19 -12.13
C LEU A 23 13.04 -7.82 -13.46
N VAL A 24 11.76 -8.20 -13.53
CA VAL A 24 11.11 -8.76 -14.71
C VAL A 24 9.91 -7.91 -15.08
N ALA A 25 9.68 -7.75 -16.38
CA ALA A 25 8.51 -7.06 -16.89
C ALA A 25 7.26 -7.92 -16.69
N GLY A 26 6.14 -7.25 -16.46
CA GLY A 26 4.84 -7.89 -16.32
C GLY A 26 4.49 -8.31 -14.89
N PRO A 27 3.27 -8.84 -14.71
CA PRO A 27 2.74 -9.03 -13.38
C PRO A 27 3.37 -10.19 -12.63
N GLN A 28 3.84 -9.91 -11.43
CA GLN A 28 4.36 -10.87 -10.49
C GLN A 28 3.43 -11.06 -9.30
N ALA A 29 3.18 -12.32 -8.96
CA ALA A 29 2.56 -12.70 -7.71
C ALA A 29 3.59 -12.51 -6.61
N VAL A 30 3.55 -11.36 -5.97
CA VAL A 30 4.24 -11.21 -4.69
C VAL A 30 3.50 -12.10 -3.69
N GLY A 31 4.24 -12.93 -2.95
CA GLY A 31 3.68 -13.96 -2.06
C GLY A 31 2.62 -13.43 -1.09
N GLY A 32 1.98 -14.33 -0.32
CA GLY A 32 0.81 -14.00 0.51
C GLY A 32 0.97 -12.86 1.54
N ALA A 33 2.18 -12.34 1.75
CA ALA A 33 2.47 -11.16 2.56
C ALA A 33 2.93 -9.99 1.69
N LEU A 34 2.65 -8.76 2.15
CA LEU A 34 3.15 -7.53 1.54
C LEU A 34 4.70 -7.55 1.53
N PRO A 35 5.36 -7.19 0.42
CA PRO A 35 6.80 -6.96 0.38
C PRO A 35 7.30 -6.12 1.54
N ARG A 36 8.50 -6.42 2.02
CA ARG A 36 9.10 -5.68 3.12
C ARG A 36 9.33 -4.23 2.76
N ALA A 37 9.80 -3.95 1.54
CA ALA A 37 9.99 -2.58 1.07
C ALA A 37 8.71 -1.73 1.15
N PHE A 38 7.54 -2.35 0.91
CA PHE A 38 6.24 -1.67 1.05
C PHE A 38 5.74 -1.63 2.48
N ALA A 39 6.03 -2.66 3.28
CA ALA A 39 5.68 -2.70 4.69
C ALA A 39 6.48 -1.69 5.52
N ASP A 40 7.78 -1.52 5.24
CA ASP A 40 8.67 -0.58 5.92
C ASP A 40 8.27 0.88 5.62
N ALA A 41 7.75 1.14 4.41
CA ALA A 41 7.20 2.44 4.03
C ALA A 41 5.74 2.64 4.45
N ALA A 42 5.08 1.62 5.02
CA ALA A 42 3.68 1.73 5.37
C ALA A 42 3.49 2.65 6.58
N PRO A 43 2.50 3.56 6.55
CA PRO A 43 2.21 4.42 7.67
C PRO A 43 1.71 3.61 8.87
N ASP A 44 2.08 4.05 10.07
CA ASP A 44 1.59 3.48 11.31
C ASP A 44 0.07 3.72 11.51
N ARG A 45 -0.46 3.36 12.69
CA ARG A 45 -1.88 3.56 13.00
C ARG A 45 -2.29 5.05 12.93
N TRP A 46 -1.45 5.95 13.43
CA TRP A 46 -1.74 7.38 13.46
C TRP A 46 -1.66 7.98 12.06
N GLY A 47 -0.61 7.65 11.30
CA GLY A 47 -0.44 8.05 9.90
C GLY A 47 -1.59 7.60 9.01
N ARG A 48 -2.06 6.35 9.16
CA ARG A 48 -3.24 5.86 8.42
C ARG A 48 -4.50 6.68 8.73
N ASN A 49 -4.70 7.05 10.00
CA ASN A 49 -5.84 7.89 10.38
C ASN A 49 -5.76 9.29 9.77
N LEU A 50 -4.57 9.88 9.72
CA LEU A 50 -4.36 11.18 9.09
C LEU A 50 -4.66 11.14 7.58
N ILE A 51 -4.10 10.14 6.88
CA ILE A 51 -4.34 9.94 5.44
C ILE A 51 -5.84 9.74 5.18
N ALA A 52 -6.51 8.88 5.95
CA ALA A 52 -7.94 8.63 5.80
C ALA A 52 -8.79 9.88 6.06
N ARG A 53 -8.41 10.70 7.06
CA ARG A 53 -9.09 11.98 7.34
C ARG A 53 -8.95 12.94 6.16
N ARG A 54 -7.75 13.09 5.59
CA ARG A 54 -7.50 13.97 4.45
C ARG A 54 -8.28 13.53 3.21
N PHE A 55 -8.22 12.25 2.88
CA PHE A 55 -8.94 11.69 1.73
C PHE A 55 -10.45 11.88 1.83
N ARG A 56 -11.04 11.69 3.02
CA ARG A 56 -12.47 11.98 3.24
C ARG A 56 -12.80 13.45 3.00
N ALA A 57 -11.96 14.37 3.45
CA ALA A 57 -12.17 15.80 3.24
C ALA A 57 -12.07 16.19 1.75
N GLU A 58 -11.10 15.63 1.01
CA GLU A 58 -10.96 15.84 -0.43
C GLU A 58 -12.19 15.33 -1.19
N ARG A 59 -12.65 14.10 -0.88
CA ARG A 59 -13.82 13.53 -1.56
C ARG A 59 -15.10 14.31 -1.33
N LEU A 60 -15.30 14.80 -0.11
CA LEU A 60 -16.44 15.65 0.21
C LEU A 60 -16.40 16.97 -0.58
N ALA A 61 -15.22 17.56 -0.72
CA ALA A 61 -15.04 18.78 -1.53
C ALA A 61 -15.28 18.52 -3.03
N GLU A 62 -14.94 17.33 -3.53
CA GLU A 62 -15.18 16.88 -4.91
C GLU A 62 -16.62 16.41 -5.17
N GLY A 63 -17.47 16.35 -4.14
CA GLY A 63 -18.85 15.83 -4.25
C GLY A 63 -18.92 14.32 -4.57
N LEU A 64 -17.80 13.61 -4.41
CA LEU A 64 -17.70 12.19 -4.72
C LEU A 64 -18.10 11.33 -3.50
N PRO A 65 -18.68 10.14 -3.73
CA PRO A 65 -19.06 9.26 -2.64
C PRO A 65 -17.82 8.81 -1.84
N LEU A 66 -17.96 8.76 -0.51
CA LEU A 66 -16.94 8.21 0.38
C LEU A 66 -16.89 6.69 0.20
N ARG A 67 -16.08 6.21 -0.76
CA ARG A 67 -15.74 4.79 -0.82
C ARG A 67 -15.02 4.42 0.47
N GLN A 68 -15.50 3.37 1.14
CA GLN A 68 -15.00 2.94 2.44
C GLN A 68 -13.49 2.65 2.34
N LEU A 69 -12.67 3.53 2.91
CA LEU A 69 -11.30 3.17 3.25
C LEU A 69 -11.42 2.14 4.38
N ALA A 70 -10.81 0.96 4.23
CA ALA A 70 -10.79 -0.04 5.29
C ALA A 70 -10.39 0.64 6.61
N THR A 71 -11.33 0.77 7.54
CA THR A 71 -11.07 1.39 8.84
C THR A 71 -10.12 0.46 9.59
N PRO A 72 -8.92 0.91 10.00
CA PRO A 72 -8.09 0.10 10.87
C PRO A 72 -8.69 0.17 12.28
N GLY A 73 -9.58 -0.75 12.63
CA GLY A 73 -10.12 -0.79 13.98
C GLY A 73 -11.40 -1.58 14.21
N ASP A 74 -11.46 -2.86 13.81
CA ASP A 74 -12.41 -3.82 14.40
C ASP A 74 -11.59 -5.02 14.88
N GLY A 75 -11.20 -5.06 16.16
CA GLY A 75 -10.47 -6.22 16.69
C GLY A 75 -9.66 -6.12 17.99
N TRP A 76 -9.76 -5.06 18.80
CA TRP A 76 -9.18 -5.09 20.16
C TRP A 76 -10.23 -4.77 21.21
N GLY A 77 -11.15 -5.72 21.35
CA GLY A 77 -12.03 -5.87 22.50
C GLY A 77 -11.75 -7.21 23.17
N THR A 78 -10.52 -7.43 23.66
CA THR A 78 -10.28 -8.52 24.61
C THR A 78 -10.25 -7.92 26.01
N ARG A 79 -11.40 -8.05 26.66
CA ARG A 79 -11.63 -7.90 28.09
C ARG A 79 -10.54 -8.71 28.83
N VAL A 80 -9.69 -8.06 29.61
CA VAL A 80 -8.99 -8.72 30.71
C VAL A 80 -9.45 -8.01 31.98
N ARG A 81 -10.03 -8.81 32.86
CA ARG A 81 -10.56 -8.43 34.17
C ARG A 81 -9.43 -8.06 35.13
#